data_AF-A0A813DJN0-F1
#
_entry.id   AF-A0A813DJN0-F1
#
_cell.length_a   1.000
_cell.length_b   1.000
_cell.length_c   1.000
_cell.angle_alpha   90.00
_cell.angle_beta   90.00
_cell.angle_gamma   90.00
#
_symmetry.space_group_name_H-M   'P 1'
#
loop_
_entity.id
_entity.type
_entity.pdbx_description
1 polymer ?
#
loop_
_entity_poly.entity_id
_entity_poly.type
_entity_poly.pdbx_seq_one_letter_code
_entity_poly.pdbx_strand_id
1 'polypeptide(L)'
;MPAAVRLCHTMLATGLSSPGAVLVLLRAATREELMHVADDSTELRLLKTIEMLIRLDFLHTQEQMPPDVNEYLSVIRSLRYYDRELRRETPLSYQMAFFLRKHGFPAKRMMLGPYPLKVCDPEERINFEPVEERSFRAGLVEEPTARKRRHLEAVGWRSIEVRADQWKELESYDTKAAFIRQMLK
;
A
#
# COMPACT_ATOMS: atom_id res chain seq x y z
N MET A 1 8.26 10.32 26.06
CA MET A 1 9.62 10.88 25.77
C MET A 1 10.72 9.81 25.61
N PRO A 2 11.01 8.90 26.56
CA PRO A 2 12.08 7.91 26.39
C PRO A 2 11.79 6.86 25.31
N ALA A 3 10.51 6.60 25.02
CA ALA A 3 10.08 5.60 24.05
C ALA A 3 10.33 6.02 22.59
N ALA A 4 9.99 7.26 22.22
CA ALA A 4 10.27 7.81 20.90
C ALA A 4 11.78 7.88 20.61
N VAL A 5 12.58 8.26 21.61
CA VAL A 5 14.05 8.26 21.52
C VAL A 5 14.60 6.84 21.34
N ARG A 6 14.03 5.84 22.05
CA ARG A 6 14.40 4.44 21.87
C ARG A 6 14.00 3.89 20.50
N LEU A 7 12.82 4.23 19.98
CA LEU A 7 12.38 3.84 18.64
C LEU A 7 13.29 4.44 17.56
N CYS A 8 13.63 5.73 17.67
CA CYS A 8 14.63 6.38 16.80
C CYS A 8 15.99 5.70 16.91
N HIS A 9 16.44 5.37 18.12
CA HIS A 9 17.71 4.68 18.36
C HIS A 9 17.71 3.26 17.76
N THR A 10 16.62 2.51 17.87
CA THR A 10 16.47 1.18 17.25
C THR A 10 16.48 1.28 15.73
N MET A 11 15.78 2.24 15.14
CA MET A 11 15.77 2.44 13.68
C MET A 11 17.14 2.84 13.13
N LEU A 12 17.89 3.69 13.86
CA LEU A 12 19.27 4.05 13.55
C LEU A 12 20.22 2.85 13.69
N ALA A 13 20.05 2.05 14.75
CA ALA A 13 20.88 0.88 15.03
C ALA A 13 20.64 -0.28 14.04
N THR A 14 19.45 -0.40 13.45
CA THR A 14 19.12 -1.43 12.47
C THR A 14 19.38 -1.01 11.02
N GLY A 15 19.90 0.20 10.77
CA GLY A 15 20.24 0.68 9.42
C GLY A 15 19.03 0.91 8.49
N LEU A 16 17.81 0.98 9.05
CA LEU A 16 16.55 1.15 8.30
C LEU A 16 16.10 2.62 8.24
N SER A 17 17.04 3.55 8.37
CA SER A 17 16.76 4.97 8.59
C SER A 17 17.38 5.83 7.50
N SER A 18 16.59 6.24 6.50
CA SER A 18 16.99 7.37 5.67
C SER A 18 16.99 8.65 6.53
N PRO A 19 17.90 9.60 6.29
CA PRO A 19 17.94 10.87 7.02
C PRO A 19 16.60 11.60 7.04
N GLY A 20 15.83 11.51 5.95
CA GLY A 20 14.48 12.07 5.86
C GLY A 20 13.48 11.42 6.83
N ALA A 21 13.47 10.09 6.94
CA ALA A 21 12.53 9.38 7.82
C ALA A 21 12.80 9.71 9.30
N VAL A 22 14.08 9.84 9.68
CA VAL A 22 14.50 10.26 11.02
C VAL A 22 14.08 11.71 11.31
N LEU A 23 14.22 12.60 10.33
CA LEU A 23 13.78 13.99 10.47
C LEU A 23 12.28 14.09 10.73
N VAL A 24 11.45 13.37 9.96
CA VAL A 24 9.99 13.38 10.16
C VAL A 24 9.60 12.80 11.52
N LEU A 25 10.28 11.73 11.97
CA LEU A 25 10.07 11.14 13.30
C LEU A 25 10.49 12.08 14.43
N LEU A 26 11.63 12.78 14.28
CA LEU A 26 12.07 13.78 15.24
C LEU A 26 11.11 14.95 15.31
N ARG A 27 10.64 15.46 14.16
CA ARG A 27 9.64 16.53 14.08
C ARG A 27 8.32 16.13 14.73
N ALA A 28 7.87 14.91 14.49
CA ALA A 28 6.70 14.39 15.17
C ALA A 28 6.89 14.23 16.68
N ALA A 29 8.05 13.72 17.11
CA ALA A 29 8.39 13.56 18.52
C ALA A 29 8.54 14.91 19.24
N THR A 30 8.95 15.96 18.52
CA THR A 30 9.01 17.34 19.02
C THR A 30 7.68 18.10 18.88
N ARG A 31 6.62 17.45 18.37
CA ARG A 31 5.32 18.07 18.06
C ARG A 31 5.42 19.23 17.06
N GLU A 32 6.47 19.27 16.23
CA GLU A 32 6.46 20.12 15.05
C GLU A 32 5.35 19.64 14.11
N GLU A 33 4.60 20.60 13.58
CA GLU A 33 3.51 20.32 12.66
C GLU A 33 4.04 19.56 11.45
N LEU A 34 3.54 18.34 11.24
CA LEU A 34 3.83 17.51 10.07
C LEU A 34 3.34 18.14 8.75
N MET A 35 2.77 19.35 8.79
CA MET A 35 2.30 20.15 7.66
C MET A 35 3.35 20.42 6.58
N HIS A 36 4.65 20.23 6.87
CA HIS A 36 5.73 20.43 5.91
C HIS A 36 6.14 19.20 5.10
N VAL A 37 5.55 18.03 5.38
CA VAL A 37 5.84 16.79 4.64
C VAL A 37 4.88 16.68 3.47
N ALA A 38 5.39 16.69 2.25
CA ALA A 38 4.56 16.55 1.06
C ALA A 38 3.81 15.20 1.07
N ASP A 39 2.55 15.23 0.61
CA ASP A 39 1.67 14.06 0.52
C ASP A 39 2.25 12.93 -0.35
N ASP A 40 3.25 13.19 -1.20
CA ASP A 40 3.91 12.22 -2.07
C ASP A 40 5.36 11.89 -1.65
N SER A 41 5.78 12.31 -0.47
CA SER A 41 7.13 12.09 0.05
C SER A 41 7.44 10.61 0.32
N THR A 42 8.71 10.23 0.11
CA THR A 42 9.22 8.89 0.40
C THR A 42 9.16 8.59 1.90
N GLU A 43 9.37 9.61 2.71
CA GLU A 43 9.35 9.55 4.17
C GLU A 43 7.96 9.16 4.68
N LEU A 44 6.91 9.83 4.18
CA LEU A 44 5.54 9.49 4.56
C LEU A 44 5.15 8.07 4.12
N ARG A 45 5.62 7.63 2.95
CA ARG A 45 5.45 6.24 2.49
C ARG A 45 6.05 5.23 3.47
N LEU A 46 7.28 5.50 3.95
CA LEU A 46 7.97 4.64 4.90
C LEU A 46 7.24 4.60 6.23
N LEU A 47 6.79 5.76 6.74
CA LEU A 47 6.01 5.83 7.98
C LEU A 47 4.68 5.07 7.87
N LYS A 48 3.95 5.21 6.76
CA LYS A 48 2.76 4.41 6.47
C LYS A 48 3.04 2.91 6.41
N THR A 49 4.21 2.53 5.90
CA THR A 49 4.64 1.13 5.83
C THR A 49 4.93 0.58 7.23
N ILE A 50 5.68 1.33 8.04
CA ILE A 50 5.99 0.97 9.44
C ILE A 50 4.70 0.85 10.25
N GLU A 51 3.78 1.82 10.15
CA GLU A 51 2.48 1.77 10.82
C GLU A 51 1.71 0.50 10.45
N MET A 52 1.60 0.18 9.15
CA MET A 52 0.90 -1.00 8.68
C MET A 52 1.56 -2.30 9.17
N LEU A 53 2.90 -2.39 9.12
CA LEU A 53 3.66 -3.54 9.60
C LEU A 53 3.45 -3.76 11.10
N ILE A 54 3.59 -2.70 11.90
CA ILE A 54 3.44 -2.84 13.35
C ILE A 54 2.01 -3.29 13.69
N ARG A 55 1.01 -2.72 13.00
CA ARG A 55 -0.39 -3.02 13.27
C ARG A 55 -0.84 -4.41 12.80
N LEU A 56 -0.23 -4.96 11.75
CA LEU A 56 -0.73 -6.19 11.12
C LEU A 56 0.21 -7.38 11.28
N ASP A 57 1.52 -7.17 11.20
CA ASP A 57 2.52 -8.24 11.30
C ASP A 57 3.13 -8.35 12.72
N PHE A 58 3.18 -7.25 13.50
CA PHE A 58 3.81 -7.22 14.82
C PHE A 58 2.85 -6.84 15.96
N LEU A 59 1.71 -7.53 16.04
CA LEU A 59 0.66 -7.27 17.05
C LEU A 59 1.20 -7.27 18.49
N HIS A 60 2.09 -8.18 18.83
CA HIS A 60 2.70 -8.22 20.17
C HIS A 60 3.50 -6.95 20.49
N THR A 61 4.22 -6.42 19.50
CA THR A 61 4.92 -5.14 19.62
C THR A 61 3.93 -4.00 19.79
N GLN A 62 2.80 -4.04 19.07
CA GLN A 62 1.73 -3.04 19.20
C GLN A 62 1.12 -2.98 20.60
N GLU A 63 0.84 -4.13 21.21
CA GLU A 63 0.27 -4.23 22.56
C GLU A 63 1.20 -3.67 23.64
N GLN A 64 2.52 -3.79 23.44
CA GLN A 64 3.54 -3.32 24.39
C GLN A 64 3.97 -1.88 24.16
N MET A 65 3.48 -1.22 23.10
CA MET A 65 3.90 0.14 22.79
C MET A 65 3.34 1.15 23.79
N PRO A 66 4.17 2.11 24.21
CA PRO A 66 3.72 3.23 25.01
C PRO A 66 2.58 4.02 24.35
N PRO A 67 1.63 4.58 25.12
CA PRO A 67 0.48 5.30 24.58
C PRO A 67 0.84 6.46 23.64
N ASP A 68 1.94 7.17 23.92
CA ASP A 68 2.44 8.27 23.08
C ASP A 68 2.84 7.79 21.67
N VAL A 69 3.39 6.59 21.56
CA VAL A 69 3.74 5.99 20.27
C VAL A 69 2.50 5.52 19.52
N ASN A 70 1.51 4.96 20.22
CA ASN A 70 0.24 4.54 19.62
C ASN A 70 -0.56 5.74 19.09
N GLU A 71 -0.59 6.85 19.82
CA GLU A 71 -1.20 8.10 19.37
C GLU A 71 -0.51 8.61 18.09
N TYR A 72 0.83 8.59 18.08
CA TYR A 72 1.60 9.00 16.91
C TYR A 72 1.33 8.12 15.67
N LEU A 73 1.31 6.80 15.82
CA LEU A 73 0.97 5.89 14.72
C LEU A 73 -0.47 6.13 14.22
N SER A 74 -1.41 6.49 15.11
CA SER A 74 -2.76 6.89 14.70
C SER A 74 -2.76 8.17 13.86
N VAL A 75 -1.93 9.17 14.21
CA VAL A 75 -1.75 10.38 13.39
C VAL A 75 -1.19 10.01 12.02
N ILE A 76 -0.09 9.23 11.97
CA ILE A 76 0.47 8.73 10.70
C ILE A 76 -0.61 8.06 9.87
N ARG A 77 -1.42 7.18 10.46
CA ARG A 77 -2.52 6.48 9.78
C ARG A 77 -3.54 7.45 9.18
N SER A 78 -3.86 8.56 9.85
CA SER A 78 -4.78 9.58 9.33
C SER A 78 -4.22 10.50 8.25
N LEU A 79 -2.89 10.65 8.15
CA LEU A 79 -2.29 11.54 7.15
C LEU A 79 -2.63 11.11 5.72
N ARG A 80 -2.91 12.06 4.84
CA ARG A 80 -3.11 11.74 3.42
C ARG A 80 -1.75 11.39 2.82
N TYR A 81 -1.69 10.27 2.10
CA TYR A 81 -0.52 9.89 1.31
C TYR A 81 -0.96 9.65 -0.13
N TYR A 82 -0.10 9.98 -1.08
CA TYR A 82 -0.31 9.81 -2.50
C TYR A 82 0.94 9.22 -3.16
N ASP A 83 0.88 7.94 -3.54
CA ASP A 83 1.97 7.36 -4.33
C ASP A 83 1.88 7.83 -5.79
N ARG A 84 2.98 8.35 -6.34
CA ARG A 84 3.08 8.76 -7.76
C ARG A 84 2.75 7.60 -8.70
N GLU A 85 3.07 6.36 -8.32
CA GLU A 85 2.74 5.16 -9.06
C GLU A 85 1.23 4.89 -9.16
N LEU A 86 0.40 5.50 -8.30
CA LEU A 86 -1.06 5.40 -8.41
C LEU A 86 -1.60 6.04 -9.71
N ARG A 87 -0.95 7.11 -10.21
CA ARG A 87 -1.33 7.72 -11.52
C ARG A 87 -0.79 6.95 -12.70
N ARG A 88 0.31 6.22 -12.51
CA ARG A 88 0.99 5.54 -13.60
C ARG A 88 0.14 4.35 -14.05
N GLU A 89 -0.55 4.53 -15.16
CA GLU A 89 -1.28 3.46 -15.80
C GLU A 89 -0.31 2.49 -16.47
N THR A 90 -0.52 1.21 -16.21
CA THR A 90 0.04 0.13 -17.02
C THR A 90 -1.00 -0.35 -18.03
N PRO A 91 -0.58 -0.95 -19.16
CA PRO A 91 -1.53 -1.49 -20.15
C PRO A 91 -2.58 -2.42 -19.53
N LEU A 92 -2.17 -3.29 -18.60
CA LEU A 92 -3.09 -4.19 -17.91
C LEU A 92 -4.09 -3.41 -17.04
N SER A 93 -3.60 -2.50 -16.19
CA SER A 93 -4.47 -1.72 -15.30
C SER A 93 -5.50 -0.88 -16.05
N TYR A 94 -5.12 -0.34 -17.22
CA TYR A 94 -6.00 0.42 -18.09
C TYR A 94 -7.09 -0.47 -18.72
N GLN A 95 -6.69 -1.60 -19.33
CA GLN A 95 -7.63 -2.54 -19.94
C GLN A 95 -8.59 -3.11 -18.91
N MET A 96 -8.09 -3.53 -17.74
CA MET A 96 -8.92 -4.03 -16.65
C MET A 96 -9.96 -3.00 -16.19
N ALA A 97 -9.54 -1.76 -15.93
CA ALA A 97 -10.45 -0.70 -15.52
C ALA A 97 -11.55 -0.46 -16.57
N PHE A 98 -11.20 -0.51 -17.86
CA PHE A 98 -12.17 -0.40 -18.94
C PHE A 98 -13.22 -1.52 -18.93
N PHE A 99 -12.80 -2.79 -18.87
CA PHE A 99 -13.74 -3.91 -18.85
C PHE A 99 -14.59 -3.93 -17.58
N LEU A 100 -13.98 -3.69 -16.41
CA LEU A 100 -14.68 -3.63 -15.13
C LEU A 100 -15.79 -2.56 -15.13
N ARG A 101 -15.50 -1.36 -15.63
CA ARG A 101 -16.50 -0.29 -15.75
C ARG A 101 -17.66 -0.66 -16.67
N LYS A 102 -17.40 -1.36 -17.78
CA LYS A 102 -18.46 -1.86 -18.65
C LYS A 102 -19.37 -2.90 -17.98
N HIS A 103 -18.91 -3.55 -16.92
CA HIS A 103 -19.68 -4.50 -16.12
C HIS A 103 -20.18 -3.90 -14.79
N GLY A 104 -20.23 -2.56 -14.68
CA GLY A 104 -20.81 -1.87 -13.53
C GLY A 104 -19.88 -1.71 -12.32
N PHE A 105 -18.63 -2.16 -12.40
CA PHE A 105 -17.66 -1.99 -11.32
C PHE A 105 -16.98 -0.61 -11.42
N PRO A 106 -16.85 0.16 -10.32
CA PRO A 106 -16.46 1.57 -10.40
C PRO A 106 -14.99 1.78 -10.82
N ALA A 107 -14.10 0.83 -10.52
CA ALA A 107 -12.66 0.91 -10.85
C ALA A 107 -12.04 2.27 -10.44
N LYS A 108 -12.27 2.65 -9.17
CA LYS A 108 -11.71 3.84 -8.53
C LYS A 108 -10.23 3.61 -8.22
N ARG A 109 -9.53 4.71 -7.94
CA ARG A 109 -8.13 4.74 -7.45
C ARG A 109 -8.11 5.24 -6.02
N MET A 110 -7.37 4.55 -5.17
CA MET A 110 -7.27 4.88 -3.75
C MET A 110 -5.89 4.52 -3.21
N MET A 111 -5.45 5.22 -2.17
CA MET A 111 -4.34 4.80 -1.32
C MET A 111 -4.91 4.13 -0.07
N LEU A 112 -4.43 2.94 0.26
CA LEU A 112 -4.67 2.30 1.55
C LEU A 112 -3.35 2.14 2.30
N GLY A 113 -3.11 3.02 3.27
CA GLY A 113 -1.81 3.14 3.93
C GLY A 113 -0.71 3.42 2.88
N PRO A 114 0.31 2.56 2.75
CA PRO A 114 1.37 2.72 1.75
C PRO A 114 0.99 2.15 0.37
N TYR A 115 -0.17 1.49 0.23
CA TYR A 115 -0.49 0.71 -0.96
C TYR A 115 -1.33 1.48 -1.98
N PRO A 116 -0.85 1.67 -3.22
CA PRO A 116 -1.69 2.18 -4.30
C PRO A 116 -2.62 1.09 -4.80
N LEU A 117 -3.92 1.36 -4.77
CA LEU A 117 -4.99 0.51 -5.33
C LEU A 117 -5.45 1.15 -6.64
N LYS A 118 -4.97 0.60 -7.77
CA LYS A 118 -5.17 1.21 -9.10
C LYS A 118 -6.55 0.96 -9.68
N VAL A 119 -7.17 -0.16 -9.31
CA VAL A 119 -8.45 -0.63 -9.82
C VAL A 119 -9.22 -1.24 -8.65
N CYS A 120 -10.03 -0.44 -7.98
CA CYS A 120 -10.71 -0.90 -6.77
C CYS A 120 -12.14 -0.36 -6.64
N ASP A 121 -12.88 -0.98 -5.73
CA ASP A 121 -14.13 -0.49 -5.17
C ASP A 121 -13.93 -0.32 -3.66
N PRO A 122 -13.82 0.92 -3.16
CA PRO A 122 -13.71 1.20 -1.73
C PRO A 122 -14.97 0.87 -0.92
N GLU A 123 -16.15 0.85 -1.54
CA GLU A 123 -17.41 0.58 -0.85
C GLU A 123 -17.51 -0.91 -0.54
N GLU A 124 -17.28 -1.75 -1.55
CA GLU A 124 -17.24 -3.21 -1.42
C GLU A 124 -15.89 -3.75 -0.93
N ARG A 125 -14.89 -2.88 -0.76
CA ARG A 125 -13.50 -3.21 -0.36
C ARG A 125 -12.85 -4.27 -1.26
N ILE A 126 -13.05 -4.16 -2.56
CA ILE A 126 -12.46 -5.07 -3.56
C ILE A 126 -11.33 -4.34 -4.28
N ASN A 127 -10.15 -4.96 -4.32
CA ASN A 127 -9.00 -4.51 -5.11
C ASN A 127 -8.70 -5.53 -6.21
N PHE A 128 -8.60 -5.06 -7.45
CA PHE A 128 -8.03 -5.83 -8.54
C PHE A 128 -6.56 -5.41 -8.71
N GLU A 129 -5.64 -6.32 -8.41
CA GLU A 129 -4.21 -6.06 -8.48
C GLU A 129 -3.63 -6.48 -9.84
N PRO A 130 -3.22 -5.51 -10.70
CA PRO A 130 -2.56 -5.82 -11.95
C PRO A 130 -1.11 -6.26 -11.67
N VAL A 131 -0.80 -7.53 -11.91
CA VAL A 131 0.54 -8.10 -11.78
C VAL A 131 1.19 -8.14 -13.16
N GLU A 132 1.98 -7.11 -13.45
CA GLU A 132 2.79 -7.04 -14.68
C GLU A 132 4.00 -7.97 -14.58
N GLU A 133 4.40 -8.59 -15.70
CA GLU A 133 5.67 -9.30 -15.82
C GLU A 133 6.82 -8.30 -15.70
N ARG A 134 7.26 -8.01 -14.47
CA ARG A 134 8.48 -7.24 -14.26
C ARG A 134 9.68 -8.15 -14.50
N SER A 135 10.26 -8.10 -15.69
CA SER A 135 11.61 -8.60 -15.89
C SER A 135 12.58 -7.68 -15.12
N PHE A 136 13.02 -8.04 -13.91
CA PHE A 136 14.12 -7.31 -13.26
C PHE A 136 15.12 -8.18 -12.49
N ARG A 137 16.36 -7.67 -12.56
CA ARG A 137 17.65 -8.28 -12.24
C ARG A 137 17.82 -8.62 -10.75
N ALA A 138 18.60 -9.69 -10.49
CA ALA A 138 19.29 -10.00 -9.24
C ALA A 138 18.46 -10.61 -8.08
N GLY A 139 17.91 -11.81 -8.29
CA GLY A 139 17.99 -12.93 -7.32
C GLY A 139 17.29 -12.83 -5.96
N LEU A 140 16.63 -11.72 -5.61
CA LEU A 140 15.87 -11.57 -4.37
C LEU A 140 14.39 -11.41 -4.67
N VAL A 141 13.65 -12.52 -4.53
CA VAL A 141 12.19 -12.55 -4.63
C VAL A 141 11.63 -12.20 -3.26
N GLU A 142 11.45 -10.92 -2.99
CA GLU A 142 10.44 -10.52 -2.01
C GLU A 142 9.26 -10.01 -2.81
N GLU A 143 8.27 -10.88 -3.10
CA GLU A 143 7.06 -10.53 -3.84
C GLU A 143 6.28 -9.45 -3.06
N PRO A 144 6.36 -8.16 -3.45
CA PRO A 144 5.69 -7.09 -2.71
C PRO A 144 4.16 -7.26 -2.77
N THR A 145 3.69 -8.02 -3.76
CA THR A 145 2.30 -8.48 -3.97
C THR A 145 1.82 -9.35 -2.80
N ALA A 146 2.60 -10.32 -2.34
CA ALA A 146 2.18 -11.22 -1.27
C ALA A 146 1.98 -10.50 0.07
N ARG A 147 2.90 -9.60 0.44
CA ARG A 147 2.75 -8.77 1.65
C ARG A 147 1.57 -7.81 1.52
N LYS A 148 1.48 -7.09 0.40
CA LYS A 148 0.37 -6.18 0.12
C LYS A 148 -0.96 -6.91 0.25
N ARG A 149 -1.12 -8.05 -0.42
CA ARG A 149 -2.31 -8.89 -0.38
C ARG A 149 -2.67 -9.28 1.05
N ARG A 150 -1.73 -9.83 1.81
CA ARG A 150 -1.95 -10.21 3.22
C ARG A 150 -2.43 -9.03 4.06
N HIS A 151 -1.80 -7.86 3.90
CA HIS A 151 -2.21 -6.66 4.63
C HIS A 151 -3.60 -6.19 4.25
N LEU A 152 -3.93 -6.18 2.95
CA LEU A 152 -5.27 -5.85 2.46
C LEU A 152 -6.32 -6.79 3.06
N GLU A 153 -6.08 -8.11 2.98
CA GLU A 153 -6.98 -9.12 3.54
C GLU A 153 -7.15 -8.96 5.05
N ALA A 154 -6.06 -8.69 5.79
CA ALA A 154 -6.10 -8.44 7.23
C ALA A 154 -6.91 -7.19 7.63
N VAL A 155 -7.02 -6.18 6.75
CA VAL A 155 -7.89 -5.01 6.96
C VAL A 155 -9.26 -5.14 6.29
N GLY A 156 -9.63 -6.35 5.88
CA GLY A 156 -10.95 -6.68 5.35
C GLY A 156 -11.16 -6.27 3.89
N TRP A 157 -10.09 -6.23 3.09
CA TRP A 157 -10.17 -6.06 1.65
C TRP A 157 -9.98 -7.37 0.91
N ARG A 158 -10.81 -7.63 -0.10
CA ARG A 158 -10.60 -8.74 -1.04
C ARG A 158 -9.66 -8.28 -2.15
N SER A 159 -8.46 -8.85 -2.21
CA SER A 159 -7.50 -8.54 -3.28
C SER A 159 -7.47 -9.68 -4.31
N ILE A 160 -7.84 -9.36 -5.56
CA ILE A 160 -7.87 -10.31 -6.66
C ILE A 160 -6.74 -9.97 -7.63
N GLU A 161 -5.77 -10.86 -7.74
CA GLU A 161 -4.64 -10.69 -8.65
C GLU A 161 -5.06 -11.03 -10.08
N VAL A 162 -4.67 -10.18 -11.02
CA VAL A 162 -4.78 -10.44 -12.45
C VAL A 162 -3.40 -10.30 -13.04
N ARG A 163 -2.88 -11.38 -13.61
CA ARG A 163 -1.54 -11.41 -14.18
C ARG A 163 -1.57 -11.04 -15.66
N ALA A 164 -0.52 -10.34 -16.10
CA ALA A 164 -0.41 -9.89 -17.49
C ALA A 164 -0.27 -11.06 -18.48
N ASP A 165 0.36 -12.16 -18.09
CA ASP A 165 0.47 -13.38 -18.90
C ASP A 165 -0.91 -13.98 -19.21
N GLN A 166 -1.70 -14.25 -18.17
CA GLN A 166 -3.08 -14.76 -18.29
C GLN A 166 -3.96 -13.80 -19.09
N TRP A 167 -3.79 -12.49 -18.90
CA TRP A 167 -4.58 -11.50 -19.62
C TRP A 167 -4.25 -11.44 -21.12
N LYS A 168 -3.00 -11.72 -21.52
CA LYS A 168 -2.58 -11.77 -22.92
C LYS A 168 -3.15 -12.98 -23.64
N GLU A 169 -3.31 -14.12 -22.96
CA GLU A 169 -3.92 -15.34 -23.50
C GLU A 169 -5.42 -15.16 -23.85
N LEU A 170 -6.08 -14.16 -23.24
CA LEU A 170 -7.45 -13.80 -23.58
C LEU A 170 -7.46 -12.95 -24.86
N GLU A 171 -7.35 -13.59 -26.03
CA GLU A 171 -7.13 -12.86 -27.30
C GLU A 171 -8.32 -11.97 -27.73
N SER A 172 -9.55 -12.35 -27.40
CA SER A 172 -10.76 -11.66 -27.88
C SER A 172 -11.40 -10.76 -26.82
N TYR A 173 -12.20 -9.80 -27.30
CA TYR A 173 -13.01 -8.95 -26.43
C TYR A 173 -13.97 -9.77 -25.56
N ASP A 174 -14.62 -10.78 -26.15
CA ASP A 174 -15.63 -11.58 -25.49
C ASP A 174 -15.03 -12.48 -24.40
N THR A 175 -13.83 -13.02 -24.61
CA THR A 175 -13.14 -13.83 -23.59
C THR A 175 -12.69 -12.97 -22.42
N LYS A 176 -12.16 -11.77 -22.66
CA LYS A 176 -11.85 -10.79 -21.59
C LYS A 176 -13.09 -10.37 -20.81
N ALA A 177 -14.21 -10.12 -21.49
CA ALA A 177 -15.47 -9.77 -20.85
C ALA A 177 -16.05 -10.95 -20.04
N ALA A 178 -15.95 -12.18 -20.54
CA ALA A 178 -16.36 -13.39 -19.81
C ALA A 178 -15.51 -13.59 -18.55
N PHE A 179 -14.19 -13.40 -18.66
CA PHE A 179 -13.26 -13.48 -17.54
C PHE A 179 -13.61 -12.48 -16.44
N ILE A 180 -13.81 -11.20 -16.78
CA ILE A 180 -14.21 -10.17 -15.79
C ILE A 180 -15.58 -10.50 -15.16
N ARG A 181 -16.56 -10.95 -15.93
CA ARG A 181 -17.85 -11.39 -15.38
C ARG A 181 -17.72 -12.55 -14.40
N GLN A 182 -16.78 -13.47 -14.62
CA GLN A 182 -16.51 -14.55 -13.69
C GLN A 182 -15.86 -14.04 -12.40
N MET A 183 -14.96 -13.06 -12.49
CA MET A 183 -14.30 -12.48 -11.32
C MET A 183 -15.23 -11.64 -10.43
N LEU A 184 -16.28 -11.05 -11.01
CA LEU A 184 -17.27 -10.23 -10.30
C LEU A 184 -18.37 -11.07 -9.61
N LYS A 185 -18.40 -12.39 -9.84
CA LYS A 185 -19.27 -13.33 -9.12
C LYS A 185 -18.64 -13.70 -7.77
#